data_AF-A0AAU9U4M9-F1
#
_entry.id   AF-A0AAU9U4M9-F1
#
_cell.length_a   1.000
_cell.length_b   1.000
_cell.length_c   1.000
_cell.angle_alpha   90.00
_cell.angle_beta   90.00
_cell.angle_gamma   90.00
#
_symmetry.space_group_name_H-M   'P 1'
#
loop_
_entity.id
_entity.type
_entity.pdbx_description
1 polymer ?
#
loop_
_entity_poly.entity_id
_entity_poly.type
_entity_poly.pdbx_seq_one_letter_code
_entity_poly.pdbx_strand_id
1 'polypeptide(L)'
;MDFNKQYIYKLRNVSLAEPYIILNDDVAPKLNNYIRLLDEIAFEDGSYHIYYGEIKTILNSFIEHWTQMMDEAIKEADRCSNTITKEALMKMMEKTILIHQMKQVDFEQQFLPAENSFEKEIFNNLKEKFESFMEQLLIMRDDLKKLDKQTKVEAFAKEHFPISLKRKNDIFIFTYYFISEQLTFVIDRIHISLKEILTRVRNNVRTMEERSEVNISRLLIRLYEKNKEHLMLSRQDIRSSADIAEVQRSMEIIKDKIEDSKHVPYKRLQEEFEYWDTKMYEFEQINKTLKKIQAEEKKVLEQEKLFNSLKDTEIPAPKRKCWENMGERFKQKLEELRELKSNAAKTLLTFFSVRGADRIEYSDNIGKYFVDDYGHQRYIFDYGLKELHVNCDGDFVEKPDKQRYFYDNMGRFIIDDNGQKLYQLAPCTSTYRIENDIFVKESKDCGHSEQVKNECRMQIKNPTDEQVLPDKKPIDIKGKLDAEVVKYLWDTFGHVLPEILYDVSETRPKNPIHYIARRLIALKFKKNENDLVKMKREASEYRENIHKDRTEKMKQKLDAWKAKQVKRRKPEESDDTEERFVYDAHVLQQDFIRSLENYNV
;
A
#
# COMPACT_ATOMS: atom_id res chain seq x y z
N MET A 1 -7.65 25.54 -34.04
CA MET A 1 -6.38 24.84 -33.88
C MET A 1 -6.66 23.65 -33.00
N ASP A 2 -6.26 22.46 -33.44
CA ASP A 2 -6.37 21.22 -32.67
C ASP A 2 -5.67 21.35 -31.30
N PHE A 3 -6.25 20.77 -30.24
CA PHE A 3 -5.73 20.86 -28.87
C PHE A 3 -4.31 20.28 -28.79
N ASN A 4 -4.08 19.17 -29.50
CA ASN A 4 -2.78 18.51 -29.56
C ASN A 4 -1.73 19.37 -30.31
N LYS A 5 -2.09 19.95 -31.47
CA LYS A 5 -1.20 20.91 -32.17
C LYS A 5 -0.86 22.13 -31.31
N GLN A 6 -1.83 22.65 -30.56
CA GLN A 6 -1.62 23.77 -29.65
C GLN A 6 -0.70 23.40 -28.49
N TYR A 7 -0.85 22.20 -27.93
CA TYR A 7 0.00 21.67 -26.87
C TYR A 7 1.45 21.52 -27.36
N ILE A 8 1.66 20.81 -28.47
CA ILE A 8 2.98 20.55 -29.06
C ILE A 8 3.74 21.86 -29.32
N TYR A 9 3.06 22.85 -29.89
CA TYR A 9 3.63 24.18 -30.11
C TYR A 9 4.05 24.88 -28.80
N LYS A 10 3.15 24.95 -27.82
CA LYS A 10 3.42 25.62 -26.55
C LYS A 10 4.52 24.90 -25.75
N LEU A 11 4.49 23.56 -25.73
CA LEU A 11 5.53 22.73 -25.10
C LEU A 11 6.90 23.04 -25.70
N ARG A 12 6.97 23.11 -27.03
CA ARG A 12 8.21 23.39 -27.73
C ARG A 12 8.71 24.81 -27.43
N ASN A 13 7.83 25.81 -27.39
CA ASN A 13 8.17 27.17 -26.96
C ASN A 13 8.78 27.22 -25.55
N VAL A 14 8.19 26.50 -24.59
CA VAL A 14 8.72 26.43 -23.21
C VAL A 14 10.10 25.76 -23.20
N SER A 15 10.29 24.71 -24.01
CA SER A 15 11.57 24.00 -24.10
C SER A 15 12.70 24.81 -24.75
N LEU A 16 12.39 25.87 -25.50
CA LEU A 16 13.35 26.72 -26.22
C LEU A 16 13.58 28.08 -25.53
N ALA A 17 13.09 28.26 -24.30
CA ALA A 17 13.18 29.55 -23.60
C ALA A 17 14.62 29.95 -23.25
N GLU A 18 15.41 29.02 -22.71
CA GLU A 18 16.83 29.24 -22.33
C GLU A 18 17.62 27.94 -22.49
N PRO A 19 18.91 27.99 -22.87
CA PRO A 19 19.75 26.80 -23.07
C PRO A 19 20.04 26.08 -21.75
N TYR A 20 19.89 24.76 -21.74
CA TYR A 20 20.13 23.89 -20.58
C TYR A 20 20.65 22.51 -21.01
N ILE A 21 21.17 21.74 -20.06
CA ILE A 21 21.66 20.37 -20.29
C ILE A 21 20.54 19.40 -19.88
N ILE A 22 20.18 18.45 -20.74
CA ILE A 22 19.15 17.46 -20.36
C ILE A 22 19.77 16.46 -19.38
N LEU A 23 19.24 16.45 -18.17
CA LEU A 23 19.54 15.47 -17.13
C LEU A 23 18.60 14.26 -17.26
N ASN A 24 19.20 13.07 -17.22
CA ASN A 24 18.60 11.75 -17.40
C ASN A 24 18.04 11.60 -18.82
N ASP A 25 16.71 11.66 -18.93
CA ASP A 25 15.97 11.46 -20.16
C ASP A 25 14.98 12.59 -20.46
N ASP A 26 14.62 12.64 -21.74
CA ASP A 26 13.63 13.55 -22.28
C ASP A 26 12.21 13.16 -21.88
N VAL A 27 11.48 14.10 -21.31
CA VAL A 27 10.13 13.89 -20.80
C VAL A 27 9.05 14.18 -21.85
N ALA A 28 9.37 14.96 -22.89
CA ALA A 28 8.39 15.45 -23.86
C ALA A 28 7.57 14.35 -24.56
N PRO A 29 8.14 13.20 -24.99
CA PRO A 29 7.38 12.16 -25.68
C PRO A 29 6.26 11.56 -24.82
N LYS A 30 6.54 11.28 -23.54
CA LYS A 30 5.57 10.70 -22.62
C LYS A 30 4.52 11.73 -22.20
N LEU A 31 4.89 13.02 -22.11
CA LEU A 31 3.94 14.10 -21.89
C LEU A 31 2.98 14.30 -23.07
N ASN A 32 3.47 14.26 -24.30
CA ASN A 32 2.63 14.27 -25.51
C ASN A 32 1.66 13.08 -25.52
N ASN A 33 2.12 11.90 -25.11
CA ASN A 33 1.27 10.71 -25.01
C ASN A 33 0.13 10.90 -24.01
N TYR A 34 0.35 11.52 -22.85
CA TYR A 34 -0.74 11.78 -21.88
C TYR A 34 -1.80 12.72 -22.44
N ILE A 35 -1.41 13.78 -23.14
CA ILE A 35 -2.38 14.70 -23.76
C ILE A 35 -3.18 13.99 -24.84
N ARG A 36 -2.51 13.20 -25.68
CA ARG A 36 -3.18 12.39 -26.69
C ARG A 36 -4.17 11.40 -26.08
N LEU A 37 -3.79 10.71 -25.00
CA LEU A 37 -4.67 9.79 -24.28
C LEU A 37 -5.89 10.50 -23.69
N LEU A 38 -5.73 11.73 -23.16
CA LEU A 38 -6.85 12.53 -22.66
C LEU A 38 -7.81 12.97 -23.77
N ASP A 39 -7.29 13.31 -24.95
CA ASP A 39 -8.08 13.72 -26.11
C ASP A 39 -8.82 12.52 -26.75
N GLU A 40 -8.26 11.29 -26.65
CA GLU A 40 -8.82 10.06 -27.22
C GLU A 40 -9.93 9.41 -26.36
N ILE A 41 -10.18 9.89 -25.14
CA ILE A 41 -11.19 9.30 -24.24
C ILE A 41 -12.59 9.44 -24.85
N ALA A 42 -13.21 8.30 -25.15
CA ALA A 42 -14.57 8.25 -25.68
C ALA A 42 -15.61 8.67 -24.62
N PHE A 43 -16.60 9.45 -25.03
CA PHE A 43 -17.74 9.81 -24.19
C PHE A 43 -19.03 9.45 -24.93
N GLU A 44 -19.42 8.17 -24.84
CA GLU A 44 -20.53 7.57 -25.58
C GLU A 44 -21.56 6.90 -24.66
N ASP A 45 -22.81 6.78 -25.13
CA ASP A 45 -23.90 6.13 -24.39
C ASP A 45 -23.49 4.71 -23.93
N GLY A 46 -23.60 4.47 -22.62
CA GLY A 46 -23.21 3.21 -21.97
C GLY A 46 -21.80 3.22 -21.36
N SER A 47 -20.92 4.15 -21.74
CA SER A 47 -19.54 4.27 -21.25
C SER A 47 -19.31 5.41 -20.24
N TYR A 48 -20.32 6.24 -19.99
CA TYR A 48 -20.20 7.44 -19.14
C TYR A 48 -19.65 7.18 -17.73
N HIS A 49 -20.00 6.05 -17.10
CA HIS A 49 -19.44 5.66 -15.80
C HIS A 49 -17.93 5.37 -15.80
N ILE A 50 -17.33 5.08 -16.96
CA ILE A 50 -15.91 4.74 -17.11
C ILE A 50 -15.07 6.02 -17.34
N TYR A 51 -15.68 7.05 -17.94
CA TYR A 51 -15.02 8.31 -18.33
C TYR A 51 -14.23 8.97 -17.18
N TYR A 52 -14.80 9.07 -15.98
CA TYR A 52 -14.11 9.59 -14.80
C TYR A 52 -12.88 8.75 -14.44
N GLY A 53 -13.00 7.42 -14.49
CA GLY A 53 -11.92 6.49 -14.13
C GLY A 53 -10.76 6.53 -15.12
N GLU A 54 -11.03 6.65 -16.41
CA GLU A 54 -10.00 6.78 -17.45
C GLU A 54 -9.21 8.09 -17.31
N ILE A 55 -9.91 9.21 -17.09
CA ILE A 55 -9.27 10.49 -16.78
C ILE A 55 -8.41 10.35 -15.53
N LYS A 56 -8.97 9.82 -14.43
CA LYS A 56 -8.25 9.65 -13.16
C LYS A 56 -6.96 8.84 -13.34
N THR A 57 -7.02 7.75 -14.11
CA THR A 57 -5.87 6.87 -14.36
C THR A 57 -4.75 7.61 -15.09
N ILE A 58 -5.09 8.36 -16.13
CA ILE A 58 -4.10 9.12 -16.91
C ILE A 58 -3.48 10.24 -16.05
N LEU A 59 -4.29 10.96 -15.27
CA LEU A 59 -3.82 12.04 -14.40
C LEU A 59 -2.91 11.53 -13.28
N ASN A 60 -3.27 10.41 -12.66
CA ASN A 60 -2.43 9.78 -11.63
C ASN A 60 -1.09 9.32 -12.22
N SER A 61 -1.12 8.66 -13.38
CA SER A 61 0.11 8.26 -14.07
C SER A 61 1.00 9.45 -14.43
N PHE A 62 0.41 10.57 -14.85
CA PHE A 62 1.16 11.80 -15.12
C PHE A 62 1.85 12.34 -13.85
N ILE A 63 1.15 12.39 -12.71
CA ILE A 63 1.70 12.89 -11.44
C ILE A 63 2.81 11.98 -10.92
N GLU A 64 2.63 10.67 -11.00
CA GLU A 64 3.66 9.68 -10.66
C GLU A 64 4.89 9.85 -11.55
N HIS A 65 4.68 9.97 -12.86
CA HIS A 65 5.76 10.18 -13.82
C HIS A 65 6.52 11.50 -13.56
N TRP A 66 5.82 12.59 -13.23
CA TRP A 66 6.46 13.84 -12.85
C TRP A 66 7.36 13.65 -11.63
N THR A 67 6.81 13.06 -10.56
CA THR A 67 7.55 12.83 -9.31
C THR A 67 8.79 11.97 -9.56
N GLN A 68 8.64 10.83 -10.23
CA GLN A 68 9.73 9.92 -10.53
C GLN A 68 10.83 10.59 -11.36
N MET A 69 10.48 11.30 -12.44
CA MET A 69 11.47 11.90 -13.33
C MET A 69 12.22 13.07 -12.71
N MET A 70 11.59 13.80 -11.79
CA MET A 70 12.25 14.85 -11.03
C MET A 70 13.18 14.26 -9.98
N ASP A 71 12.75 13.24 -9.24
CA ASP A 71 13.60 12.54 -8.26
C ASP A 71 14.85 11.95 -8.93
N GLU A 72 14.69 11.29 -10.08
CA GLU A 72 15.82 10.75 -10.83
C GLU A 72 16.75 11.85 -11.37
N ALA A 73 16.20 12.97 -11.85
CA ALA A 73 17.00 14.09 -12.33
C ALA A 73 17.79 14.78 -11.20
N ILE A 74 17.20 14.93 -10.01
CA ILE A 74 17.86 15.48 -8.83
C ILE A 74 19.00 14.56 -8.40
N LYS A 75 18.73 13.24 -8.29
CA LYS A 75 19.76 12.24 -7.98
C LYS A 75 20.92 12.28 -8.96
N GLU A 76 20.65 12.44 -10.26
CA GLU A 76 21.70 12.56 -11.25
C GLU A 76 22.47 13.89 -11.15
N ALA A 77 21.77 15.00 -10.92
CA ALA A 77 22.41 16.30 -10.70
C ALA A 77 23.37 16.25 -9.51
N ASP A 78 22.93 15.70 -8.38
CA ASP A 78 23.73 15.58 -7.16
C ASP A 78 24.94 14.67 -7.36
N ARG A 79 24.73 13.50 -7.98
CA ARG A 79 25.82 12.57 -8.32
C ARG A 79 26.87 13.25 -9.19
N CYS A 80 26.43 13.95 -10.22
CA CYS A 80 27.33 14.55 -11.21
C CYS A 80 28.00 15.83 -10.69
N SER A 81 27.39 16.58 -9.78
CA SER A 81 27.90 17.88 -9.31
C SER A 81 29.29 17.83 -8.65
N ASN A 82 29.70 16.69 -8.09
CA ASN A 82 30.97 16.56 -7.37
C ASN A 82 31.96 15.57 -7.99
N THR A 83 31.56 14.78 -8.99
CA THR A 83 32.42 13.72 -9.57
C THR A 83 32.42 13.69 -11.09
N ILE A 84 31.79 14.64 -11.78
CA ILE A 84 31.68 14.60 -13.24
C ILE A 84 33.00 14.94 -13.92
N THR A 85 33.42 14.08 -14.84
CA THR A 85 34.57 14.34 -15.71
C THR A 85 34.17 15.22 -16.88
N LYS A 86 35.14 15.95 -17.45
CA LYS A 86 34.93 16.76 -18.67
C LYS A 86 34.34 15.95 -19.82
N GLU A 87 34.81 14.72 -20.02
CA GLU A 87 34.33 13.81 -21.07
C GLU A 87 32.86 13.42 -20.87
N ALA A 88 32.47 13.08 -19.63
CA ALA A 88 31.09 12.76 -19.32
C ALA A 88 30.16 13.96 -19.53
N LEU A 89 30.59 15.16 -19.13
CA LEU A 89 29.83 16.39 -19.31
C LEU A 89 29.70 16.78 -20.80
N MET A 90 30.78 16.63 -21.59
CA MET A 90 30.73 16.79 -23.05
C MET A 90 29.75 15.82 -23.69
N LYS A 91 29.73 14.56 -23.25
CA LYS A 91 28.78 13.55 -23.75
C LYS A 91 27.32 13.91 -23.43
N MET A 92 27.05 14.47 -22.25
CA MET A 92 25.72 14.99 -21.89
C MET A 92 25.30 16.16 -22.77
N MET A 93 26.23 17.08 -23.07
CA MET A 93 26.00 18.21 -23.97
C MET A 93 25.69 17.73 -25.39
N GLU A 94 26.46 16.77 -25.93
CA GLU A 94 26.22 16.18 -27.24
C GLU A 94 24.89 15.43 -27.31
N LYS A 95 24.54 14.65 -26.27
CA LYS A 95 23.22 14.01 -26.13
C LYS A 95 22.11 15.06 -26.15
N THR A 96 22.30 16.18 -25.45
CA THR A 96 21.31 17.28 -25.39
C THR A 96 21.09 17.91 -26.77
N ILE A 97 22.15 18.24 -27.50
CA ILE A 97 22.08 18.77 -28.87
C ILE A 97 21.30 17.81 -29.78
N LEU A 98 21.64 16.51 -29.73
CA LEU A 98 20.99 15.49 -30.54
C LEU A 98 19.49 15.36 -30.21
N ILE A 99 19.13 15.36 -28.92
CA ILE A 99 17.72 15.33 -28.49
C ILE A 99 16.97 16.57 -29.02
N HIS A 100 17.55 17.77 -28.93
CA HIS A 100 16.87 18.98 -29.42
C HIS A 100 16.69 19.00 -30.94
N GLN A 101 17.62 18.41 -31.70
CA GLN A 101 17.48 18.18 -33.13
C GLN A 101 16.36 17.17 -33.45
N MET A 102 16.33 16.04 -32.76
CA MET A 102 15.26 15.05 -32.91
C MET A 102 13.87 15.64 -32.59
N LYS A 103 13.74 16.37 -31.49
CA LYS A 103 12.51 17.09 -31.12
C LYS A 103 12.05 18.07 -32.19
N GLN A 104 12.97 18.69 -32.92
CA GLN A 104 12.63 19.61 -34.00
C GLN A 104 12.02 18.85 -35.17
N VAL A 105 12.62 17.72 -35.55
CA VAL A 105 12.09 16.84 -36.60
C VAL A 105 10.71 16.31 -36.21
N ASP A 106 10.55 15.83 -34.98
CA ASP A 106 9.26 15.32 -34.48
C ASP A 106 8.18 16.41 -34.45
N PHE A 107 8.54 17.64 -34.04
CA PHE A 107 7.65 18.79 -34.08
C PHE A 107 7.18 19.08 -35.51
N GLU A 108 8.09 19.10 -36.48
CA GLU A 108 7.76 19.36 -37.89
C GLU A 108 6.83 18.29 -38.45
N GLN A 109 7.04 17.02 -38.11
CA GLN A 109 6.18 15.91 -38.53
C GLN A 109 4.77 15.99 -37.93
N GLN A 110 4.65 16.37 -36.65
CA GLN A 110 3.36 16.38 -35.94
C GLN A 110 2.56 17.66 -36.18
N PHE A 111 3.23 18.79 -36.40
CA PHE A 111 2.58 20.09 -36.57
C PHE A 111 2.08 20.30 -38.01
N LEU A 112 2.81 19.77 -39.01
CA LEU A 112 2.44 19.85 -40.41
C LEU A 112 1.37 18.79 -40.78
N PRO A 113 0.45 19.08 -41.71
CA PRO A 113 0.37 20.31 -42.51
C PRO A 113 -0.19 21.50 -41.71
N ALA A 114 0.37 22.69 -41.98
CA ALA A 114 -0.16 23.97 -41.50
C ALA A 114 -1.28 24.43 -42.45
N GLU A 115 -2.52 24.44 -41.97
CA GLU A 115 -3.71 24.65 -42.79
C GLU A 115 -3.96 26.15 -43.03
N ASN A 116 -3.62 26.99 -42.04
CA ASN A 116 -3.95 28.41 -42.04
C ASN A 116 -2.70 29.32 -42.03
N SER A 117 -2.86 30.56 -42.50
CA SER A 117 -1.78 31.58 -42.50
C SER A 117 -1.18 31.82 -41.11
N PHE A 118 -2.02 31.80 -40.08
CA PHE A 118 -1.61 31.92 -38.67
C PHE A 118 -0.74 30.75 -38.20
N GLU A 119 -1.04 29.51 -38.64
CA GLU A 119 -0.23 28.33 -38.27
C GLU A 119 1.14 28.36 -38.94
N LYS A 120 1.22 28.90 -40.16
CA LYS A 120 2.49 29.13 -40.86
C LYS A 120 3.35 30.18 -40.14
N GLU A 121 2.75 31.26 -39.65
CA GLU A 121 3.45 32.29 -38.88
C GLU A 121 3.97 31.72 -37.54
N ILE A 122 3.15 30.95 -36.84
CA ILE A 122 3.54 30.21 -35.63
C ILE A 122 4.74 29.30 -35.89
N PHE A 123 4.68 28.51 -36.96
CA PHE A 123 5.74 27.57 -37.33
C PHE A 123 7.06 28.29 -37.62
N ASN A 124 7.02 29.38 -38.41
CA ASN A 124 8.20 30.16 -38.76
C ASN A 124 8.84 30.80 -37.53
N ASN A 125 8.04 31.40 -36.63
CA ASN A 125 8.54 31.98 -35.38
C ASN A 125 9.26 30.94 -34.52
N LEU A 126 8.69 29.73 -34.41
CA LEU A 126 9.30 28.66 -33.62
C LEU A 126 10.61 28.16 -34.26
N LYS A 127 10.67 28.12 -35.59
CA LYS A 127 11.90 27.77 -36.31
C LYS A 127 13.02 28.77 -36.04
N GLU A 128 12.74 30.07 -36.10
CA GLU A 128 13.71 31.13 -35.77
C GLU A 128 14.19 31.01 -34.31
N LYS A 129 13.28 30.74 -33.36
CA LYS A 129 13.65 30.48 -31.96
C LYS A 129 14.54 29.26 -31.80
N PHE A 130 14.25 28.18 -32.53
CA PHE A 130 15.08 26.98 -32.50
C PHE A 130 16.49 27.25 -33.02
N GLU A 131 16.62 27.98 -34.13
CA GLU A 131 17.92 28.36 -34.69
C GLU A 131 18.74 29.19 -33.68
N SER A 132 18.13 30.20 -33.06
CA SER A 132 18.77 31.01 -32.03
C SER A 132 19.16 30.19 -30.78
N PHE A 133 18.28 29.30 -30.32
CA PHE A 133 18.54 28.41 -29.20
C PHE A 133 19.72 27.45 -29.46
N MET A 134 19.79 26.89 -30.67
CA MET A 134 20.88 26.00 -31.06
C MET A 134 22.21 26.74 -31.15
N GLU A 135 22.22 27.98 -31.62
CA GLU A 135 23.43 28.83 -31.62
C GLU A 135 23.96 29.01 -30.18
N GLN A 136 23.08 29.32 -29.22
CA GLN A 136 23.46 29.46 -27.81
C GLN A 136 23.98 28.16 -27.19
N LEU A 137 23.36 27.01 -27.50
CA LEU A 137 23.85 25.71 -27.06
C LEU A 137 25.24 25.37 -27.64
N LEU A 138 25.50 25.74 -28.89
CA LEU A 138 26.81 25.54 -29.52
C LEU A 138 27.89 26.42 -28.86
N ILE A 139 27.57 27.66 -28.50
CA ILE A 139 28.44 28.53 -27.71
C ILE A 139 28.74 27.88 -26.35
N MET A 140 27.71 27.42 -25.64
CA MET A 140 27.86 26.73 -24.35
C MET A 140 28.74 25.47 -24.45
N ARG A 141 28.59 24.69 -25.52
CA ARG A 141 29.46 23.53 -25.82
C ARG A 141 30.92 23.95 -26.03
N ASP A 142 31.15 25.03 -26.77
CA ASP A 142 32.51 25.47 -27.07
C ASP A 142 33.20 26.12 -25.86
N ASP A 143 32.44 26.71 -24.93
CA ASP A 143 32.95 27.14 -23.63
C ASP A 143 33.32 25.95 -22.73
N LEU A 144 32.53 24.88 -22.77
CA LEU A 144 32.81 23.62 -22.07
C LEU A 144 34.13 22.98 -22.54
N LYS A 145 34.43 23.07 -23.84
CA LYS A 145 35.71 22.60 -24.40
C LYS A 145 36.91 23.37 -23.87
N LYS A 146 36.77 24.65 -23.54
CA LYS A 146 37.85 25.53 -23.02
C LYS A 146 38.11 25.31 -21.51
N LEU A 147 37.36 24.43 -20.84
CA LEU A 147 37.58 24.13 -19.42
C LEU A 147 38.77 23.18 -19.25
N ASP A 148 39.88 23.70 -18.72
CA ASP A 148 41.14 22.94 -18.60
C ASP A 148 41.36 22.31 -17.22
N LYS A 149 40.62 22.75 -16.20
CA LYS A 149 40.77 22.29 -14.81
C LYS A 149 39.49 21.62 -14.31
N GLN A 150 39.63 20.49 -13.63
CA GLN A 150 38.52 19.73 -13.04
C GLN A 150 37.65 20.58 -12.09
N THR A 151 38.25 21.46 -11.29
CA THR A 151 37.52 22.38 -10.41
C THR A 151 36.62 23.36 -11.17
N LYS A 152 37.00 23.76 -12.40
CA LYS A 152 36.16 24.60 -13.26
C LYS A 152 35.02 23.81 -13.90
N VAL A 153 35.24 22.53 -14.18
CA VAL A 153 34.20 21.60 -14.69
C VAL A 153 33.11 21.38 -13.64
N GLU A 154 33.52 21.16 -12.38
CA GLU A 154 32.59 21.04 -11.25
C GLU A 154 31.83 22.34 -10.97
N ALA A 155 32.51 23.49 -11.03
CA ALA A 155 31.86 24.79 -10.87
C ALA A 155 30.80 25.03 -11.97
N PHE A 156 31.14 24.70 -13.22
CA PHE A 156 30.20 24.79 -14.35
C PHE A 156 28.99 23.87 -14.15
N ALA A 157 29.20 22.62 -13.70
CA ALA A 157 28.11 21.69 -13.41
C ALA A 157 27.17 22.22 -12.30
N LYS A 158 27.75 22.77 -11.22
CA LYS A 158 26.99 23.38 -10.11
C LYS A 158 26.17 24.60 -10.53
N GLU A 159 26.62 25.34 -11.53
CA GLU A 159 25.89 26.50 -12.08
C GLU A 159 24.76 26.06 -13.03
N HIS A 160 25.01 25.10 -13.91
CA HIS A 160 24.07 24.73 -15.00
C HIS A 160 23.07 23.62 -14.65
N PHE A 161 23.36 22.73 -13.70
CA PHE A 161 22.40 21.69 -13.30
C PHE A 161 21.14 22.22 -12.61
N PRO A 162 21.21 23.24 -11.73
CA PRO A 162 20.00 23.88 -11.20
C PRO A 162 19.09 24.46 -12.29
N ILE A 163 19.69 25.10 -13.32
CA ILE A 163 18.94 25.60 -14.49
C ILE A 163 18.26 24.44 -15.21
N SER A 164 18.97 23.33 -15.38
CA SER A 164 18.46 22.12 -16.04
C SER A 164 17.29 21.48 -15.30
N LEU A 165 17.38 21.37 -13.96
CA LEU A 165 16.28 20.89 -13.11
C LEU A 165 15.08 21.83 -13.17
N LYS A 166 15.32 23.15 -13.08
CA LYS A 166 14.26 24.16 -13.20
C LYS A 166 13.54 24.04 -14.53
N ARG A 167 14.26 23.89 -15.64
CA ARG A 167 13.65 23.74 -16.98
C ARG A 167 12.85 22.46 -17.13
N LYS A 168 13.35 21.35 -16.58
CA LYS A 168 12.58 20.10 -16.55
C LYS A 168 11.27 20.27 -15.76
N ASN A 169 11.32 20.95 -14.63
CA ASN A 169 10.15 21.26 -13.83
C ASN A 169 9.18 22.22 -14.54
N ASP A 170 9.68 23.27 -15.19
CA ASP A 170 8.89 24.23 -15.97
C ASP A 170 8.08 23.51 -17.07
N ILE A 171 8.68 22.51 -17.72
CA ILE A 171 8.00 21.67 -18.71
C ILE A 171 6.83 20.89 -18.07
N PHE A 172 7.05 20.24 -16.92
CA PHE A 172 5.98 19.54 -16.21
C PHE A 172 4.88 20.47 -15.71
N ILE A 173 5.25 21.63 -15.14
CA ILE A 173 4.31 22.67 -14.69
C ILE A 173 3.46 23.15 -15.86
N PHE A 174 4.08 23.39 -17.01
CA PHE A 174 3.36 23.76 -18.23
C PHE A 174 2.33 22.68 -18.60
N THR A 175 2.71 21.41 -18.64
CA THR A 175 1.79 20.31 -18.95
C THR A 175 0.68 20.21 -17.90
N TYR A 176 1.00 20.35 -16.62
CA TYR A 176 0.03 20.37 -15.52
C TYR A 176 -1.01 21.49 -15.68
N TYR A 177 -0.58 22.71 -16.05
CA TYR A 177 -1.49 23.82 -16.33
C TYR A 177 -2.32 23.57 -17.58
N PHE A 178 -1.72 23.02 -18.62
CA PHE A 178 -2.43 22.70 -19.86
C PHE A 178 -3.53 21.65 -19.63
N ILE A 179 -3.22 20.57 -18.91
CA ILE A 179 -4.19 19.55 -18.51
C ILE A 179 -5.30 20.17 -17.66
N SER A 180 -4.96 21.00 -16.67
CA SER A 180 -5.94 21.70 -15.83
C SER A 180 -6.94 22.48 -16.68
N GLU A 181 -6.44 23.27 -17.63
CA GLU A 181 -7.28 24.04 -18.56
C GLU A 181 -8.14 23.13 -19.43
N GLN A 182 -7.57 22.05 -19.99
CA GLN A 182 -8.32 21.07 -20.77
C GLN A 182 -9.48 20.45 -19.98
N LEU A 183 -9.26 20.08 -18.72
CA LEU A 183 -10.31 19.53 -17.86
C LEU A 183 -11.48 20.51 -17.65
N THR A 184 -11.23 21.83 -17.70
CA THR A 184 -12.32 22.81 -17.62
C THR A 184 -13.25 22.80 -18.84
N PHE A 185 -12.77 22.38 -20.01
CA PHE A 185 -13.59 22.27 -21.22
C PHE A 185 -14.48 21.02 -21.20
N VAL A 186 -14.05 19.96 -20.51
CA VAL A 186 -14.80 18.70 -20.38
C VAL A 186 -15.51 18.55 -19.03
N ILE A 187 -15.60 19.63 -18.23
CA ILE A 187 -16.16 19.60 -16.87
C ILE A 187 -17.58 19.07 -16.80
N ASP A 188 -18.41 19.35 -17.81
CA ASP A 188 -19.79 18.85 -17.88
C ASP A 188 -19.82 17.32 -18.13
N ARG A 189 -18.88 16.78 -18.91
CA ARG A 189 -18.76 15.33 -19.14
C ARG A 189 -18.33 14.62 -17.86
N ILE A 190 -17.38 15.19 -17.12
CA ILE A 190 -16.95 14.69 -15.81
C ILE A 190 -18.12 14.70 -14.82
N HIS A 191 -18.91 15.78 -14.80
CA HIS A 191 -20.10 15.89 -13.95
C HIS A 191 -21.12 14.78 -14.22
N ILE A 192 -21.41 14.53 -15.50
CA ILE A 192 -22.34 13.47 -15.92
C ILE A 192 -21.83 12.10 -15.48
N SER A 193 -20.53 11.83 -15.71
CA SER A 193 -19.88 10.57 -15.31
C SER A 193 -20.01 10.30 -13.81
N LEU A 194 -19.65 11.28 -12.96
CA LEU A 194 -19.76 11.16 -11.51
C LEU A 194 -21.21 10.95 -11.05
N LYS A 195 -22.15 11.67 -11.65
CA LYS A 195 -23.58 11.54 -11.34
C LYS A 195 -24.11 10.15 -11.69
N GLU A 196 -23.63 9.57 -12.79
CA GLU A 196 -24.02 8.22 -13.17
C GLU A 196 -23.46 7.18 -12.22
N ILE A 197 -22.20 7.30 -11.80
CA ILE A 197 -21.59 6.44 -10.77
C ILE A 197 -22.42 6.49 -9.49
N LEU A 198 -22.69 7.69 -8.97
CA LEU A 198 -23.51 7.87 -7.76
C LEU A 198 -24.91 7.26 -7.91
N THR A 199 -25.54 7.43 -9.06
CA THR A 199 -26.88 6.87 -9.34
C THR A 199 -26.85 5.34 -9.37
N ARG A 200 -25.82 4.73 -9.96
CA ARG A 200 -25.63 3.27 -9.98
C ARG A 200 -25.43 2.72 -8.58
N VAL A 201 -24.55 3.33 -7.78
CA VAL A 201 -24.30 2.91 -6.38
C VAL A 201 -25.59 3.05 -5.56
N ARG A 202 -26.32 4.16 -5.70
CA ARG A 202 -27.62 4.36 -5.04
C ARG A 202 -28.65 3.28 -5.40
N ASN A 203 -28.74 2.91 -6.67
CA ASN A 203 -29.66 1.87 -7.13
C ASN A 203 -29.27 0.48 -6.60
N ASN A 204 -27.97 0.20 -6.51
CA ASN A 204 -27.45 -1.03 -5.92
C ASN A 204 -27.80 -1.12 -4.42
N VAL A 205 -27.62 -0.02 -3.68
CA VAL A 205 -28.01 0.07 -2.26
C VAL A 205 -29.50 -0.23 -2.10
N ARG A 206 -30.38 0.45 -2.86
CA ARG A 206 -31.84 0.21 -2.82
C ARG A 206 -32.22 -1.22 -3.16
N THR A 207 -31.63 -1.79 -4.22
CA THR A 207 -31.91 -3.17 -4.62
C THR A 207 -31.49 -4.17 -3.54
N MET A 208 -30.40 -3.89 -2.83
CA MET A 208 -29.94 -4.72 -1.70
C MET A 208 -30.83 -4.57 -0.47
N GLU A 209 -31.33 -3.35 -0.18
CA GLU A 209 -32.33 -3.10 0.87
C GLU A 209 -33.60 -3.90 0.60
N GLU A 210 -34.18 -3.75 -0.59
CA GLU A 210 -35.40 -4.44 -1.00
C GLU A 210 -35.24 -5.97 -0.92
N ARG A 211 -34.12 -6.51 -1.41
CA ARG A 211 -33.83 -7.96 -1.33
C ARG A 211 -33.67 -8.44 0.11
N SER A 212 -33.04 -7.64 0.96
CA SER A 212 -32.86 -7.94 2.38
C SER A 212 -34.21 -7.96 3.10
N GLU A 213 -35.05 -6.93 2.90
CA GLU A 213 -36.38 -6.81 3.48
C GLU A 213 -37.29 -7.98 3.07
N VAL A 214 -37.29 -8.35 1.78
CA VAL A 214 -38.06 -9.50 1.28
C VAL A 214 -37.57 -10.82 1.90
N ASN A 215 -36.25 -11.00 2.01
CA ASN A 215 -35.68 -12.20 2.62
C ASN A 215 -36.00 -12.31 4.12
N ILE A 216 -35.85 -11.21 4.87
CA ILE A 216 -36.19 -11.14 6.29
C ILE A 216 -37.68 -11.42 6.48
N SER A 217 -38.55 -10.79 5.69
CA SER A 217 -40.00 -11.02 5.73
C SER A 217 -40.34 -12.49 5.51
N ARG A 218 -39.69 -13.14 4.53
CA ARG A 218 -39.86 -14.58 4.27
C ARG A 218 -39.37 -15.45 5.43
N LEU A 219 -38.24 -15.10 6.05
CA LEU A 219 -37.71 -15.83 7.21
C LEU A 219 -38.61 -15.66 8.44
N LEU A 220 -39.18 -14.47 8.66
CA LEU A 220 -40.14 -14.21 9.73
C LEU A 220 -41.43 -15.02 9.55
N ILE A 221 -41.97 -15.09 8.32
CA ILE A 221 -43.13 -15.94 8.01
C ILE A 221 -42.82 -17.42 8.30
N ARG A 222 -41.66 -17.92 7.85
CA ARG A 222 -41.23 -19.31 8.14
C ARG A 222 -41.05 -19.56 9.64
N LEU A 223 -40.51 -18.59 10.38
CA LEU A 223 -40.37 -18.69 11.84
C LEU A 223 -41.74 -18.76 12.51
N TYR A 224 -42.69 -17.94 12.06
CA TYR A 224 -44.07 -17.96 12.55
C TYR A 224 -44.76 -19.31 12.27
N GLU A 225 -44.61 -19.85 11.06
CA GLU A 225 -45.14 -21.18 10.70
C GLU A 225 -44.52 -22.29 11.56
N LYS A 226 -43.20 -22.27 11.76
CA LYS A 226 -42.51 -23.23 12.64
C LYS A 226 -42.90 -23.08 14.11
N ASN A 227 -43.15 -21.86 14.58
CA ASN A 227 -43.68 -21.64 15.92
C ASN A 227 -45.11 -22.18 16.07
N LYS A 228 -45.95 -22.04 15.03
CA LYS A 228 -47.29 -22.63 15.01
C LYS A 228 -47.23 -24.16 15.04
N GLU A 229 -46.30 -24.76 14.29
CA GLU A 229 -46.04 -26.21 14.32
C GLU A 229 -45.60 -26.68 15.70
N HIS A 230 -44.68 -25.95 16.35
CA HIS A 230 -44.24 -26.22 17.73
C HIS A 230 -45.40 -26.18 18.73
N LEU A 231 -46.27 -25.17 18.61
CA LEU A 231 -47.47 -25.04 19.44
C LEU A 231 -48.46 -26.19 19.20
N MET A 232 -48.59 -26.68 17.96
CA MET A 232 -49.45 -27.82 17.66
C MET A 232 -48.91 -29.12 18.26
N LEU A 233 -47.61 -29.39 18.12
CA LEU A 233 -46.95 -30.57 18.70
C LEU A 233 -46.99 -30.57 20.23
N SER A 234 -46.82 -29.41 20.86
CA SER A 234 -46.85 -29.30 22.34
C SER A 234 -48.24 -29.52 22.95
N ARG A 235 -49.31 -29.32 22.17
CA ARG A 235 -50.71 -29.51 22.56
C ARG A 235 -51.23 -30.94 22.35
N GLN A 236 -50.45 -31.84 21.74
CA GLN A 236 -50.84 -33.23 21.57
C GLN A 236 -50.75 -33.99 22.90
N ASP A 237 -51.69 -34.92 23.12
CA ASP A 237 -51.76 -35.75 24.34
C ASP A 237 -50.55 -36.69 24.47
N ILE A 238 -49.98 -37.15 23.35
CA ILE A 238 -48.75 -37.94 23.31
C ILE A 238 -47.67 -37.08 22.63
N ARG A 239 -46.70 -36.63 23.42
CA ARG A 239 -45.63 -35.74 22.93
C ARG A 239 -44.46 -36.56 22.38
N SER A 240 -44.13 -36.36 21.11
CA SER A 240 -42.88 -36.82 20.53
C SER A 240 -41.76 -35.83 20.86
N SER A 241 -40.87 -36.21 21.77
CA SER A 241 -39.73 -35.36 22.18
C SER A 241 -38.75 -35.12 21.02
N ALA A 242 -38.67 -36.05 20.07
CA ALA A 242 -37.83 -35.93 18.88
C ALA A 242 -38.33 -34.82 17.94
N ASP A 243 -39.63 -34.79 17.66
CA ASP A 243 -40.24 -33.83 16.73
C ASP A 243 -40.20 -32.40 17.31
N ILE A 244 -40.43 -32.26 18.63
CA ILE A 244 -40.30 -30.97 19.32
C ILE A 244 -38.86 -30.44 19.23
N ALA A 245 -37.86 -31.30 19.45
CA ALA A 245 -36.45 -30.93 19.38
C ALA A 245 -35.99 -30.62 17.94
N GLU A 246 -36.59 -31.24 16.92
CA GLU A 246 -36.33 -30.93 15.52
C GLU A 246 -36.93 -29.58 15.12
N VAL A 247 -38.18 -29.31 15.50
CA VAL A 247 -38.83 -28.02 15.23
C VAL A 247 -38.08 -26.89 15.95
N GLN A 248 -37.67 -27.08 17.21
CA GLN A 248 -36.87 -26.10 17.95
C GLN A 248 -35.52 -25.82 17.27
N ARG A 249 -34.79 -26.85 16.85
CA ARG A 249 -33.54 -26.67 16.08
C ARG A 249 -33.79 -25.92 14.77
N SER A 250 -34.89 -26.21 14.07
CA SER A 250 -35.24 -25.48 12.84
C SER A 250 -35.57 -24.00 13.11
N MET A 251 -36.20 -23.69 14.25
CA MET A 251 -36.47 -22.32 14.68
C MET A 251 -35.18 -21.57 15.05
N GLU A 252 -34.24 -22.22 15.75
CA GLU A 252 -32.91 -21.66 16.06
C GLU A 252 -32.15 -21.32 14.77
N ILE A 253 -32.07 -22.26 13.82
CA ILE A 253 -31.42 -22.02 12.52
C ILE A 253 -32.07 -20.84 11.75
N ILE A 254 -33.40 -20.68 11.84
CA ILE A 254 -34.09 -19.55 11.20
C ILE A 254 -33.77 -18.23 11.92
N LYS A 255 -33.69 -18.23 13.26
CA LYS A 255 -33.30 -17.05 14.05
C LYS A 255 -31.87 -16.63 13.74
N ASP A 256 -30.93 -17.59 13.70
CA ASP A 256 -29.53 -17.34 13.32
C ASP A 256 -29.44 -16.71 11.93
N LYS A 257 -30.21 -17.23 10.95
CA LYS A 257 -30.28 -16.64 9.60
C LYS A 257 -30.87 -15.23 9.57
N ILE A 258 -31.81 -14.90 10.47
CA ILE A 258 -32.35 -13.54 10.60
C ILE A 258 -31.29 -12.61 11.21
N GLU A 259 -30.52 -13.08 12.18
CA GLU A 259 -29.41 -12.32 12.77
C GLU A 259 -28.28 -12.10 11.77
N ASP A 260 -27.86 -13.16 11.05
CA ASP A 260 -26.83 -13.09 10.00
C ASP A 260 -27.24 -12.19 8.83
N SER A 261 -28.54 -12.13 8.49
CA SER A 261 -29.04 -11.24 7.44
C SER A 261 -28.87 -9.75 7.75
N LYS A 262 -28.61 -9.40 9.02
CA LYS A 262 -28.25 -8.03 9.42
C LYS A 262 -26.78 -7.69 9.16
N HIS A 263 -25.94 -8.64 8.76
CA HIS A 263 -24.46 -8.50 8.75
C HIS A 263 -23.78 -8.76 7.38
N VAL A 264 -24.48 -8.69 6.25
CA VAL A 264 -23.90 -8.85 4.89
C VAL A 264 -24.21 -7.61 4.02
N PRO A 265 -23.57 -7.44 2.83
CA PRO A 265 -22.67 -6.37 2.35
C PRO A 265 -23.23 -4.93 2.26
N TYR A 266 -24.40 -4.67 2.84
CA TYR A 266 -25.09 -3.38 2.82
C TYR A 266 -24.25 -2.24 3.40
N LYS A 267 -23.57 -2.47 4.54
CA LYS A 267 -22.74 -1.46 5.19
C LYS A 267 -21.61 -0.94 4.28
N ARG A 268 -20.94 -1.84 3.54
CA ARG A 268 -19.89 -1.47 2.57
C ARG A 268 -20.44 -0.65 1.40
N LEU A 269 -21.60 -1.05 0.86
CA LEU A 269 -22.27 -0.31 -0.22
C LEU A 269 -22.78 1.06 0.25
N GLN A 270 -23.18 1.17 1.51
CA GLN A 270 -23.58 2.43 2.13
C GLN A 270 -22.39 3.37 2.33
N GLU A 271 -21.26 2.86 2.83
CA GLU A 271 -20.00 3.60 2.92
C GLU A 271 -19.52 4.07 1.54
N GLU A 272 -19.63 3.22 0.51
CA GLU A 272 -19.33 3.58 -0.88
C GLU A 272 -20.28 4.67 -1.42
N PHE A 273 -21.57 4.59 -1.09
CA PHE A 273 -22.53 5.64 -1.45
C PHE A 273 -22.18 6.98 -0.79
N GLU A 274 -21.90 7.00 0.50
CA GLU A 274 -21.51 8.20 1.26
C GLU A 274 -20.21 8.83 0.71
N TYR A 275 -19.25 7.99 0.32
CA TYR A 275 -18.04 8.43 -0.36
C TYR A 275 -18.35 9.15 -1.67
N TRP A 276 -19.14 8.53 -2.56
CA TRP A 276 -19.48 9.14 -3.84
C TRP A 276 -20.37 10.38 -3.70
N ASP A 277 -21.26 10.41 -2.69
CA ASP A 277 -22.09 11.57 -2.39
C ASP A 277 -21.22 12.76 -1.94
N THR A 278 -20.25 12.51 -1.05
CA THR A 278 -19.25 13.51 -0.63
C THR A 278 -18.41 14.00 -1.81
N LYS A 279 -17.91 13.08 -2.65
CA LYS A 279 -17.12 13.43 -3.84
C LYS A 279 -17.93 14.23 -4.86
N MET A 280 -19.20 13.89 -5.03
CA MET A 280 -20.11 14.64 -5.89
C MET A 280 -20.32 16.06 -5.36
N TYR A 281 -20.51 16.20 -4.05
CA TYR A 281 -20.63 17.51 -3.41
C TYR A 281 -19.37 18.38 -3.59
N GLU A 282 -18.18 17.80 -3.34
CA GLU A 282 -16.89 18.48 -3.57
C GLU A 282 -16.77 18.95 -5.03
N PHE A 283 -17.06 18.06 -5.98
CA PHE A 283 -17.00 18.38 -7.40
C PHE A 283 -18.00 19.47 -7.80
N GLU A 284 -19.21 19.47 -7.23
CA GLU A 284 -20.20 20.51 -7.48
C GLU A 284 -19.72 21.90 -7.06
N GLN A 285 -18.97 22.02 -5.96
CA GLN A 285 -18.41 23.31 -5.53
C GLN A 285 -17.38 23.83 -6.53
N ILE A 286 -16.52 22.93 -7.02
CA ILE A 286 -15.53 23.24 -8.06
C ILE A 286 -16.24 23.66 -9.36
N ASN A 287 -17.23 22.88 -9.79
CA ASN A 287 -18.01 23.14 -11.00
C ASN A 287 -18.76 24.48 -10.94
N LYS A 288 -19.44 24.77 -9.82
CA LYS A 288 -20.15 26.06 -9.61
C LYS A 288 -19.18 27.24 -9.68
N THR A 289 -18.03 27.13 -9.03
CA THR A 289 -16.99 28.16 -9.04
C THR A 289 -16.46 28.41 -10.45
N LEU A 290 -16.10 27.35 -11.18
CA LEU A 290 -15.60 27.45 -12.55
C LEU A 290 -16.64 28.02 -13.51
N LYS A 291 -17.90 27.58 -13.43
CA LYS A 291 -18.99 28.12 -14.26
C LYS A 291 -19.25 29.60 -14.00
N LYS A 292 -19.15 30.05 -12.74
CA LYS A 292 -19.29 31.46 -12.37
C LYS A 292 -18.17 32.30 -13.00
N ILE A 293 -16.92 31.87 -12.86
CA ILE A 293 -15.76 32.57 -13.45
C ILE A 293 -15.87 32.60 -14.98
N GLN A 294 -16.23 31.48 -15.62
CA GLN A 294 -16.42 31.42 -17.07
C GLN A 294 -17.55 32.33 -17.57
N ALA A 295 -18.65 32.46 -16.80
CA ALA A 295 -19.74 33.36 -17.13
C ALA A 295 -19.33 34.84 -16.99
N GLU A 296 -18.53 35.17 -15.97
CA GLU A 296 -17.98 36.52 -15.79
C GLU A 296 -16.97 36.87 -16.90
N GLU A 297 -16.08 35.93 -17.27
CA GLU A 297 -15.14 36.08 -18.39
C GLU A 297 -15.88 36.37 -19.70
N LYS A 298 -16.92 35.59 -20.03
CA LYS A 298 -17.76 35.82 -21.22
C LYS A 298 -18.40 37.19 -21.24
N LYS A 299 -18.97 37.63 -20.11
CA LYS A 299 -19.58 38.97 -19.99
C LYS A 299 -18.56 40.08 -20.21
N VAL A 300 -17.36 39.97 -19.63
CA VAL A 300 -16.31 40.97 -19.81
C VAL A 300 -15.81 40.98 -21.27
N LEU A 301 -15.68 39.82 -21.92
CA LEU A 301 -15.34 39.74 -23.33
C LEU A 301 -16.40 40.36 -24.24
N GLU A 302 -17.69 40.17 -23.94
CA GLU A 302 -18.79 40.82 -24.66
C GLU A 302 -18.77 42.35 -24.48
N GLN A 303 -18.50 42.82 -23.27
CA GLN A 303 -18.34 44.24 -22.96
C GLN A 303 -17.11 44.84 -23.66
N GLU A 304 -15.99 44.13 -23.72
CA GLU A 304 -14.79 44.55 -24.44
C GLU A 304 -15.04 44.62 -25.96
N LYS A 305 -15.75 43.64 -26.54
CA LYS A 305 -16.14 43.67 -27.95
C LYS A 305 -17.05 44.86 -28.26
N LEU A 306 -18.04 45.12 -27.41
CA LEU A 306 -18.93 46.28 -27.54
C LEU A 306 -18.11 47.58 -27.45
N PHE A 307 -17.23 47.68 -26.46
CA PHE A 307 -16.32 48.81 -26.28
C PHE A 307 -15.42 49.04 -27.51
N ASN A 308 -14.85 47.98 -28.07
CA ASN A 308 -14.02 48.06 -29.27
C ASN A 308 -14.83 48.46 -30.50
N SER A 309 -16.08 48.02 -30.63
CA SER A 309 -16.97 48.43 -31.74
C SER A 309 -17.36 49.91 -31.69
N LEU A 310 -17.32 50.53 -30.51
CA LEU A 310 -17.62 51.95 -30.31
C LEU A 310 -16.39 52.86 -30.56
N LYS A 311 -15.19 52.28 -30.67
CA LYS A 311 -13.92 53.00 -30.85
C LYS A 311 -13.83 53.74 -32.19
N ASP A 312 -14.59 53.32 -33.19
CA ASP A 312 -14.61 53.92 -34.53
C ASP A 312 -15.54 55.15 -34.66
N THR A 313 -16.23 55.56 -33.59
CA THR A 313 -17.02 56.80 -33.57
C THR A 313 -16.20 57.93 -32.94
N GLU A 314 -16.22 59.13 -33.52
CA GLU A 314 -15.36 60.27 -33.11
C GLU A 314 -15.53 60.64 -31.61
N ILE A 315 -14.68 60.08 -30.74
CA ILE A 315 -14.69 60.37 -29.31
C ILE A 315 -14.02 61.73 -29.06
N PRO A 316 -14.69 62.70 -28.40
CA PRO A 316 -14.12 64.00 -28.07
C PRO A 316 -12.85 63.86 -27.22
N ALA A 317 -11.83 64.69 -27.52
CA ALA A 317 -10.51 64.67 -26.86
C ALA A 317 -10.52 64.55 -25.30
N PRO A 318 -11.37 65.25 -24.53
CA PRO A 318 -11.38 65.12 -23.07
C PRO A 318 -11.91 63.77 -22.56
N LYS A 319 -12.66 63.02 -23.38
CA LYS A 319 -13.17 61.69 -23.03
C LYS A 319 -12.22 60.55 -23.43
N ARG A 320 -11.18 60.82 -24.24
CA ARG A 320 -10.18 59.81 -24.67
C ARG A 320 -9.43 59.17 -23.51
N LYS A 321 -8.95 59.94 -22.53
CA LYS A 321 -8.27 59.39 -21.34
C LYS A 321 -9.18 58.46 -20.52
N CYS A 322 -10.46 58.82 -20.37
CA CYS A 322 -11.43 57.97 -19.66
C CYS A 322 -11.71 56.67 -20.45
N TRP A 323 -11.73 56.77 -21.78
CA TRP A 323 -11.88 55.62 -22.68
C TRP A 323 -10.68 54.68 -22.63
N GLU A 324 -9.45 55.22 -22.70
CA GLU A 324 -8.20 54.46 -22.55
C GLU A 324 -8.15 53.73 -21.19
N ASN A 325 -8.48 54.42 -20.09
CA ASN A 325 -8.56 53.82 -18.77
C ASN A 325 -9.63 52.70 -18.68
N MET A 326 -10.75 52.82 -19.40
CA MET A 326 -11.74 51.74 -19.48
C MET A 326 -11.20 50.53 -20.26
N GLY A 327 -10.50 50.76 -21.36
CA GLY A 327 -9.84 49.69 -22.13
C GLY A 327 -8.79 48.95 -21.31
N GLU A 328 -7.96 49.67 -20.55
CA GLU A 328 -6.98 49.06 -19.63
C GLU A 328 -7.66 48.28 -18.50
N ARG A 329 -8.75 48.80 -17.93
CA ARG A 329 -9.53 48.08 -16.92
C ARG A 329 -10.14 46.78 -17.44
N PHE A 330 -10.63 46.75 -18.68
CA PHE A 330 -11.12 45.51 -19.27
C PHE A 330 -10.00 44.47 -19.42
N LYS A 331 -8.82 44.89 -19.88
CA LYS A 331 -7.65 44.01 -19.99
C LYS A 331 -7.20 43.46 -18.63
N GLN A 332 -7.05 44.33 -17.63
CA GLN A 332 -6.69 43.94 -16.26
C GLN A 332 -7.72 42.96 -15.67
N LYS A 333 -9.01 43.25 -15.82
CA LYS A 333 -10.07 42.39 -15.32
C LYS A 333 -10.12 41.02 -16.03
N LEU A 334 -9.83 40.98 -17.33
CA LEU A 334 -9.71 39.72 -18.07
C LEU A 334 -8.50 38.92 -17.62
N GLU A 335 -7.38 39.57 -17.32
CA GLU A 335 -6.17 38.93 -16.80
C GLU A 335 -6.42 38.33 -15.41
N GLU A 336 -7.03 39.09 -14.50
CA GLU A 336 -7.46 38.61 -13.19
C GLU A 336 -8.41 37.40 -13.30
N LEU A 337 -9.41 37.48 -14.19
CA LEU A 337 -10.36 36.37 -14.40
C LEU A 337 -9.68 35.12 -14.98
N ARG A 338 -8.71 35.28 -15.88
CA ARG A 338 -7.92 34.17 -16.42
C ARG A 338 -7.05 33.52 -15.35
N GLU A 339 -6.44 34.31 -14.47
CA GLU A 339 -5.66 33.80 -13.35
C GLU A 339 -6.55 33.04 -12.36
N LEU A 340 -7.70 33.60 -11.97
CA LEU A 340 -8.68 32.93 -11.12
C LEU A 340 -9.20 31.64 -11.74
N LYS A 341 -9.47 31.64 -13.06
CA LYS A 341 -9.88 30.46 -13.80
C LYS A 341 -8.78 29.40 -13.80
N SER A 342 -7.53 29.78 -14.04
CA SER A 342 -6.38 28.87 -14.00
C SER A 342 -6.22 28.26 -12.62
N ASN A 343 -6.30 29.05 -11.56
CA ASN A 343 -6.19 28.57 -10.18
C ASN A 343 -7.36 27.64 -9.79
N ALA A 344 -8.59 27.98 -10.20
CA ALA A 344 -9.73 27.10 -10.03
C ALA A 344 -9.58 25.80 -10.85
N ALA A 345 -9.03 25.87 -12.07
CA ALA A 345 -8.79 24.70 -12.91
C ALA A 345 -7.82 23.70 -12.27
N LYS A 346 -6.78 24.19 -11.58
CA LYS A 346 -5.82 23.35 -10.84
C LYS A 346 -6.50 22.51 -9.75
N THR A 347 -7.59 22.98 -9.17
CA THR A 347 -8.36 22.20 -8.18
C THR A 347 -9.00 20.96 -8.79
N LEU A 348 -9.23 20.91 -10.11
CA LEU A 348 -9.69 19.69 -10.78
C LEU A 348 -8.62 18.60 -10.73
N LEU A 349 -7.37 18.94 -11.00
CA LEU A 349 -6.26 18.00 -10.85
C LEU A 349 -6.14 17.50 -9.41
N THR A 350 -6.31 18.38 -8.42
CA THR A 350 -6.38 17.99 -7.00
C THR A 350 -7.55 17.04 -6.75
N PHE A 351 -8.73 17.32 -7.28
CA PHE A 351 -9.90 16.45 -7.13
C PHE A 351 -9.65 15.02 -7.66
N PHE A 352 -8.92 14.86 -8.77
CA PHE A 352 -8.55 13.56 -9.30
C PHE A 352 -7.37 12.90 -8.56
N SER A 353 -6.42 13.70 -8.06
CA SER A 353 -5.19 13.22 -7.40
C SER A 353 -5.29 13.03 -5.89
N VAL A 354 -6.36 13.53 -5.26
CA VAL A 354 -6.75 13.09 -3.92
C VAL A 354 -6.96 11.59 -4.00
N ARG A 355 -6.02 10.85 -3.38
CA ARG A 355 -6.00 9.39 -3.29
C ARG A 355 -7.23 8.87 -2.54
N GLY A 356 -8.37 8.88 -3.22
CA GLY A 356 -9.49 7.98 -2.94
C GLY A 356 -9.11 6.61 -3.49
N ALA A 357 -9.15 5.60 -2.63
CA ALA A 357 -8.59 4.27 -2.82
C ALA A 357 -9.13 3.53 -4.06
N ASP A 358 -8.56 3.77 -5.24
CA ASP A 358 -8.48 2.75 -6.30
C ASP A 358 -7.25 1.89 -6.04
N ARG A 359 -7.20 1.35 -4.84
CA ARG A 359 -6.15 0.46 -4.39
C ARG A 359 -6.61 -0.95 -4.73
N ILE A 360 -5.82 -1.70 -5.50
CA ILE A 360 -6.03 -3.14 -5.63
C ILE A 360 -5.85 -3.72 -4.23
N GLU A 361 -6.98 -4.03 -3.59
CA GLU A 361 -7.00 -4.64 -2.26
C GLU A 361 -6.55 -6.09 -2.39
N TYR A 362 -5.41 -6.39 -1.78
CA TYR A 362 -4.95 -7.74 -1.54
C TYR A 362 -5.39 -8.15 -0.12
N SER A 363 -5.48 -9.45 0.12
CA SER A 363 -5.86 -9.97 1.43
C SER A 363 -4.91 -11.09 1.81
N ASP A 364 -4.37 -11.03 3.03
CA ASP A 364 -3.59 -12.10 3.65
C ASP A 364 -4.14 -12.43 5.04
N ASN A 365 -3.37 -13.19 5.82
CA ASN A 365 -3.74 -13.66 7.16
C ASN A 365 -3.75 -12.53 8.22
N ILE A 366 -3.19 -11.36 7.91
CA ILE A 366 -3.13 -10.18 8.78
C ILE A 366 -4.36 -9.30 8.51
N GLY A 367 -4.75 -9.14 7.25
CA GLY A 367 -5.96 -8.40 6.89
C GLY A 367 -5.99 -7.96 5.43
N LYS A 368 -6.91 -7.02 5.13
CA LYS A 368 -6.91 -6.36 3.83
C LYS A 368 -5.81 -5.33 3.79
N TYR A 369 -5.02 -5.36 2.73
CA TYR A 369 -3.96 -4.38 2.51
C TYR A 369 -3.93 -3.96 1.05
N PHE A 370 -3.22 -2.88 0.79
CA PHE A 370 -2.82 -2.51 -0.55
C PHE A 370 -1.34 -2.18 -0.56
N VAL A 371 -0.75 -2.26 -1.74
CA VAL A 371 0.65 -1.92 -1.95
C VAL A 371 0.71 -0.47 -2.38
N ASP A 372 1.46 0.37 -1.66
CA ASP A 372 1.69 1.76 -2.06
C ASP A 372 2.71 1.85 -3.21
N ASP A 373 2.89 3.05 -3.77
CA ASP A 373 3.73 3.31 -4.94
C ASP A 373 5.23 2.97 -4.73
N TYR A 374 5.61 2.64 -3.49
CA TYR A 374 6.96 2.28 -3.08
C TYR A 374 7.10 0.81 -2.67
N GLY A 375 6.03 0.02 -2.78
CA GLY A 375 6.05 -1.42 -2.52
C GLY A 375 5.72 -1.82 -1.07
N HIS A 376 5.28 -0.88 -0.22
CA HIS A 376 4.92 -1.20 1.17
C HIS A 376 3.49 -1.70 1.28
N GLN A 377 3.29 -2.70 2.13
CA GLN A 377 1.96 -3.19 2.49
C GLN A 377 1.34 -2.25 3.54
N ARG A 378 0.21 -1.65 3.20
CA ARG A 378 -0.58 -0.81 4.11
C ARG A 378 -1.86 -1.53 4.47
N TYR A 379 -1.96 -1.91 5.74
CA TYR A 379 -3.06 -2.69 6.26
C TYR A 379 -4.19 -1.80 6.76
N ILE A 380 -5.40 -2.16 6.37
CA ILE A 380 -6.62 -1.46 6.73
C ILE A 380 -7.31 -2.24 7.84
N PHE A 381 -7.30 -1.66 9.03
CA PHE A 381 -7.97 -2.20 10.21
C PHE A 381 -9.15 -1.31 10.60
N ASP A 382 -10.02 -1.82 11.46
CA ASP A 382 -11.16 -1.10 12.02
C ASP A 382 -12.04 -0.43 10.95
N TYR A 383 -12.37 -1.15 9.88
CA TYR A 383 -13.23 -0.66 8.79
C TYR A 383 -12.69 0.61 8.09
N GLY A 384 -11.37 0.80 8.05
CA GLY A 384 -10.76 1.99 7.44
C GLY A 384 -10.47 3.13 8.43
N LEU A 385 -10.79 2.95 9.71
CA LEU A 385 -10.49 3.93 10.75
C LEU A 385 -9.03 3.88 11.21
N LYS A 386 -8.33 2.77 10.94
CA LYS A 386 -6.96 2.57 11.36
C LYS A 386 -6.12 2.03 10.21
N GLU A 387 -5.27 2.88 9.65
CA GLU A 387 -4.26 2.49 8.68
C GLU A 387 -2.92 2.23 9.38
N LEU A 388 -2.41 1.01 9.26
CA LEU A 388 -1.09 0.64 9.78
C LEU A 388 -0.11 0.44 8.62
N HIS A 389 1.04 1.11 8.70
CA HIS A 389 2.18 0.87 7.82
C HIS A 389 3.04 -0.24 8.41
N VAL A 390 3.56 -1.12 7.56
CA VAL A 390 4.69 -1.96 7.94
C VAL A 390 5.97 -1.17 7.65
N ASN A 391 6.74 -0.86 8.69
CA ASN A 391 8.02 -0.19 8.52
C ASN A 391 9.10 -1.18 8.02
N CYS A 392 10.30 -0.67 7.77
CA CYS A 392 11.41 -1.45 7.21
C CYS A 392 11.98 -2.50 8.18
N ASP A 393 11.59 -2.46 9.46
CA ASP A 393 11.94 -3.44 10.49
C ASP A 393 10.86 -4.52 10.63
N GLY A 394 9.75 -4.41 9.87
CA GLY A 394 8.61 -5.34 9.92
C GLY A 394 7.56 -5.01 10.98
N ASP A 395 7.69 -3.86 11.66
CA ASP A 395 6.76 -3.43 12.70
C ASP A 395 5.58 -2.65 12.13
N PHE A 396 4.41 -2.86 12.73
CA PHE A 396 3.22 -2.07 12.45
C PHE A 396 3.30 -0.69 13.12
N VAL A 397 3.37 0.35 12.31
CA VAL A 397 3.40 1.74 12.76
C VAL A 397 2.12 2.44 12.34
N GLU A 398 1.40 2.97 13.31
CA GLU A 398 0.24 3.83 13.08
C GLU A 398 0.73 5.23 12.68
N LYS A 399 0.51 5.62 11.43
CA LYS A 399 0.69 7.00 10.99
C LYS A 399 -0.68 7.63 10.83
N PRO A 400 -1.26 8.18 11.91
CA PRO A 400 -2.51 8.90 11.80
C PRO A 400 -2.26 10.13 10.90
N ASP A 401 -3.00 10.23 9.79
CA ASP A 401 -3.01 11.39 8.89
C ASP A 401 -3.79 12.56 9.56
N LYS A 402 -3.43 12.89 10.81
CA LYS A 402 -4.04 13.94 11.65
C LYS A 402 -3.29 15.27 11.56
N GLN A 403 -2.08 15.28 11.00
CA GLN A 403 -1.32 16.50 10.80
C GLN A 403 -1.91 17.25 9.61
N ARG A 404 -2.47 18.45 9.86
CA ARG A 404 -2.82 19.38 8.79
C ARG A 404 -1.54 19.71 8.01
N TYR A 405 -1.54 19.39 6.72
CA TYR A 405 -0.45 19.69 5.82
C TYR A 405 -0.90 20.71 4.78
N PHE A 406 0.07 21.44 4.23
CA PHE A 406 -0.12 22.51 3.28
C PHE A 406 0.83 22.29 2.09
N TYR A 407 0.59 23.00 0.99
CA TYR A 407 1.46 23.00 -0.18
C TYR A 407 1.88 24.42 -0.52
N ASP A 408 3.13 24.60 -0.93
CA ASP A 408 3.61 25.81 -1.59
C ASP A 408 4.56 25.44 -2.75
N ASN A 409 5.26 26.44 -3.28
CA ASN A 409 6.20 26.30 -4.41
C ASN A 409 7.33 25.27 -4.17
N MET A 410 7.53 24.85 -2.91
CA MET A 410 8.59 23.96 -2.46
C MET A 410 8.08 22.56 -2.07
N GLY A 411 6.76 22.30 -2.21
CA GLY A 411 6.14 20.99 -1.98
C GLY A 411 5.25 20.93 -0.74
N ARG A 412 4.97 19.71 -0.25
CA ARG A 412 4.15 19.47 0.95
C ARG A 412 4.92 19.87 2.21
N PHE A 413 4.29 20.63 3.10
CA PHE A 413 4.87 20.97 4.41
C PHE A 413 3.85 20.87 5.56
N ILE A 414 4.37 20.71 6.77
CA ILE A 414 3.67 20.81 8.06
C ILE A 414 4.27 21.99 8.85
N ILE A 415 3.53 22.51 9.83
CA ILE A 415 4.01 23.58 10.70
C ILE A 415 4.40 22.96 12.05
N ASP A 416 5.64 23.17 12.50
CA ASP A 416 6.13 22.69 13.79
C ASP A 416 5.56 23.52 14.97
N ASP A 417 5.81 23.06 16.19
CA ASP A 417 5.33 23.73 17.42
C ASP A 417 5.93 25.14 17.62
N ASN A 418 6.99 25.50 16.88
CA ASN A 418 7.63 26.81 16.88
C ASN A 418 7.14 27.71 15.72
N GLY A 419 6.17 27.25 14.92
CA GLY A 419 5.62 27.98 13.77
C GLY A 419 6.48 27.90 12.50
N GLN A 420 7.48 27.01 12.43
CA GLN A 420 8.35 26.85 11.27
C GLN A 420 7.83 25.80 10.29
N LYS A 421 8.05 26.04 9.00
CA LYS A 421 7.65 25.12 7.94
C LYS A 421 8.62 23.95 7.85
N LEU A 422 8.09 22.73 7.98
CA LEU A 422 8.80 21.48 7.78
C LEU A 422 8.25 20.77 6.56
N TYR A 423 9.05 20.68 5.52
CA TYR A 423 8.72 20.04 4.25
C TYR A 423 8.85 18.52 4.39
N GLN A 424 7.84 17.79 3.91
CA GLN A 424 7.74 16.35 4.07
C GLN A 424 7.79 15.70 2.68
N LEU A 425 8.90 15.04 2.39
CA LEU A 425 9.19 14.46 1.07
C LEU A 425 8.51 13.09 0.84
N ALA A 426 8.08 12.39 1.90
CA ALA A 426 7.42 11.09 1.79
C ALA A 426 6.55 10.72 3.01
N PRO A 427 5.62 9.75 2.88
CA PRO A 427 4.89 9.17 4.01
C PRO A 427 5.82 8.53 5.05
N CYS A 428 7.04 8.14 4.66
CA CYS A 428 8.10 7.65 5.54
C CYS A 428 9.05 8.75 6.05
N THR A 429 8.49 9.69 6.83
CA THR A 429 9.16 10.30 8.02
C THR A 429 10.41 11.15 7.83
N SER A 430 10.73 11.61 6.62
CA SER A 430 11.79 12.60 6.43
C SER A 430 11.22 14.03 6.45
N THR A 431 11.62 14.84 7.44
CA THR A 431 11.24 16.27 7.56
C THR A 431 12.43 17.17 7.25
N TYR A 432 12.18 18.25 6.51
CA TYR A 432 13.21 19.16 6.01
C TYR A 432 12.83 20.60 6.35
N ARG A 433 13.80 21.40 6.79
CA ARG A 433 13.64 22.83 6.98
C ARG A 433 14.32 23.56 5.82
N ILE A 434 13.75 24.69 5.39
CA ILE A 434 14.42 25.55 4.42
C ILE A 434 15.27 26.56 5.18
N GLU A 435 16.59 26.47 5.03
CA GLU A 435 17.56 27.44 5.53
C GLU A 435 18.32 28.02 4.33
N ASN A 436 18.26 29.34 4.13
CA ASN A 436 18.87 30.04 2.99
C ASN A 436 18.47 29.47 1.61
N ASP A 437 17.18 29.21 1.40
CA ASP A 437 16.63 28.59 0.18
C ASP A 437 17.14 27.17 -0.14
N ILE A 438 17.73 26.49 0.84
CA ILE A 438 18.23 25.11 0.73
C ILE A 438 17.48 24.21 1.72
N PHE A 439 17.05 23.03 1.28
CA PHE A 439 16.45 22.02 2.15
C PHE A 439 17.51 21.36 3.04
N VAL A 440 17.42 21.58 4.35
CA VAL A 440 18.24 20.95 5.38
C VAL A 440 17.41 19.88 6.07
N LYS A 441 17.86 18.62 5.98
CA LYS A 441 17.18 17.46 6.58
C LYS A 441 17.25 17.54 8.10
N GLU A 442 16.11 17.44 8.77
CA GLU A 442 15.99 17.57 10.22
C GLU A 442 15.79 16.21 10.92
N SER A 443 15.18 15.25 10.21
CA SER A 443 14.88 13.90 10.73
C SER A 443 16.05 12.91 10.56
N LYS A 444 16.28 12.06 11.57
CA LYS A 444 17.08 10.82 11.45
C LYS A 444 16.17 9.68 10.96
N ASP A 445 16.19 9.39 9.67
CA ASP A 445 15.48 8.25 9.08
C ASP A 445 16.43 7.05 8.84
N CYS A 446 15.88 5.94 8.34
CA CYS A 446 16.57 4.65 8.13
C CYS A 446 17.48 4.60 6.87
N GLY A 447 17.76 5.75 6.23
CA GLY A 447 18.72 5.87 5.12
C GLY A 447 18.17 5.66 3.70
N HIS A 448 16.85 5.55 3.52
CA HIS A 448 16.21 5.37 2.19
C HIS A 448 16.37 6.57 1.25
N SER A 449 16.60 7.76 1.80
CA SER A 449 16.92 8.95 1.01
C SER A 449 18.32 8.90 0.38
N GLU A 450 19.20 8.00 0.84
CA GLU A 450 20.63 7.99 0.50
C GLU A 450 21.02 6.78 -0.37
N GLN A 451 20.36 5.62 -0.22
CA GLN A 451 20.59 4.45 -1.08
C GLN A 451 19.39 3.48 -1.10
N VAL A 452 19.13 2.84 -2.24
CA VAL A 452 18.14 1.75 -2.36
C VAL A 452 18.69 0.51 -1.66
N LYS A 453 18.12 0.12 -0.51
CA LYS A 453 18.45 -1.15 0.15
C LYS A 453 17.59 -2.27 -0.43
N ASN A 454 18.22 -3.27 -1.04
CA ASN A 454 17.54 -4.45 -1.59
C ASN A 454 16.80 -5.27 -0.51
N GLU A 455 17.16 -5.13 0.76
CA GLU A 455 16.50 -5.76 1.91
C GLU A 455 15.08 -5.23 2.15
N CYS A 456 14.76 -4.02 1.65
CA CYS A 456 13.43 -3.41 1.73
C CYS A 456 12.54 -3.75 0.52
N ARG A 457 13.06 -4.42 -0.51
CA ARG A 457 12.23 -5.15 -1.47
C ARG A 457 11.82 -6.45 -0.80
N MET A 458 10.69 -6.45 -0.09
CA MET A 458 10.08 -7.70 0.36
C MET A 458 9.68 -8.54 -0.85
N GLN A 459 10.56 -9.47 -1.26
CA GLN A 459 10.16 -10.64 -2.02
C GLN A 459 9.55 -11.63 -1.04
N ILE A 460 8.22 -11.72 -1.02
CA ILE A 460 7.58 -12.90 -0.44
C ILE A 460 7.83 -14.05 -1.42
N LYS A 461 8.59 -15.04 -0.96
CA LYS A 461 8.75 -16.35 -1.61
C LYS A 461 7.37 -16.97 -1.86
N ASN A 462 7.27 -17.72 -2.94
CA ASN A 462 6.10 -18.46 -3.39
C ASN A 462 5.34 -19.14 -2.21
N PRO A 463 4.01 -18.97 -2.06
CA PRO A 463 3.21 -19.54 -0.95
C PRO A 463 3.12 -21.08 -0.91
N THR A 464 3.94 -21.79 -1.68
CA THR A 464 4.20 -23.23 -1.49
C THR A 464 5.33 -23.52 -0.50
N ASP A 465 6.11 -22.51 -0.10
CA ASP A 465 7.09 -22.60 0.99
C ASP A 465 6.43 -22.14 2.30
N GLU A 466 5.50 -22.94 2.84
CA GLU A 466 4.94 -22.68 4.18
C GLU A 466 5.93 -23.14 5.27
N GLN A 467 6.57 -22.18 5.96
CA GLN A 467 6.96 -22.38 7.34
C GLN A 467 5.74 -22.06 8.22
N VAL A 468 5.00 -23.10 8.59
CA VAL A 468 3.86 -23.01 9.51
C VAL A 468 4.37 -22.59 10.89
N LEU A 469 4.18 -21.33 11.28
CA LEU A 469 4.21 -20.92 12.68
C LEU A 469 2.78 -21.06 13.25
N PRO A 470 2.59 -21.73 14.39
CA PRO A 470 1.24 -21.96 14.91
C PRO A 470 0.66 -20.70 15.59
N ASP A 471 -0.59 -20.36 15.25
CA ASP A 471 -1.41 -19.24 15.79
C ASP A 471 -1.87 -19.41 17.26
N LYS A 472 -1.15 -20.19 18.06
CA LYS A 472 -1.39 -20.27 19.49
C LYS A 472 -0.09 -20.02 20.21
N LYS A 473 -0.09 -19.08 21.16
CA LYS A 473 0.96 -19.01 22.19
C LYS A 473 1.20 -20.45 22.67
N PRO A 474 2.43 -20.97 22.60
CA PRO A 474 2.70 -22.34 23.00
C PRO A 474 2.27 -22.45 24.46
N ILE A 475 1.15 -23.15 24.69
CA ILE A 475 0.83 -23.64 26.02
C ILE A 475 1.88 -24.70 26.24
N ASP A 476 2.75 -24.49 27.22
CA ASP A 476 3.64 -25.55 27.65
C ASP A 476 2.76 -26.72 28.14
N ILE A 477 2.67 -27.76 27.31
CA ILE A 477 1.94 -28.99 27.61
C ILE A 477 2.86 -29.99 28.32
N LYS A 478 4.13 -29.64 28.59
CA LYS A 478 5.00 -30.46 29.44
C LYS A 478 4.32 -30.62 30.80
N GLY A 479 3.86 -31.83 31.06
CA GLY A 479 3.21 -32.23 32.31
C GLY A 479 1.68 -32.24 32.30
N LYS A 480 0.98 -31.96 31.19
CA LYS A 480 -0.50 -32.02 31.14
C LYS A 480 -1.09 -33.29 30.52
N LEU A 481 -0.28 -34.09 29.84
CA LEU A 481 -0.67 -35.43 29.42
C LEU A 481 -0.01 -36.43 30.36
N ASP A 482 -0.82 -37.34 30.90
CA ASP A 482 -0.34 -38.42 31.75
C ASP A 482 0.77 -39.19 31.03
N ALA A 483 1.88 -39.44 31.73
CA ALA A 483 3.05 -40.09 31.15
C ALA A 483 2.70 -41.47 30.59
N GLU A 484 1.71 -42.15 31.19
CA GLU A 484 1.18 -43.42 30.70
C GLU A 484 0.45 -43.29 29.36
N VAL A 485 -0.29 -42.20 29.15
CA VAL A 485 -1.04 -41.94 27.90
C VAL A 485 -0.09 -41.59 26.75
N VAL A 486 0.92 -40.77 27.02
CA VAL A 486 1.96 -40.44 26.02
C VAL A 486 2.75 -41.69 25.65
N LYS A 487 3.13 -42.49 26.65
CA LYS A 487 3.81 -43.76 26.44
C LYS A 487 2.95 -44.73 25.66
N TYR A 488 1.66 -44.85 25.98
CA TYR A 488 0.73 -45.71 25.24
C TYR A 488 0.59 -45.28 23.77
N LEU A 489 0.43 -43.99 23.49
CA LEU A 489 0.30 -43.49 22.11
C LEU A 489 1.59 -43.71 21.31
N TRP A 490 2.75 -43.48 21.93
CA TRP A 490 4.04 -43.73 21.31
C TRP A 490 4.29 -45.24 21.08
N ASP A 491 4.05 -46.07 22.09
CA ASP A 491 4.25 -47.52 22.03
C ASP A 491 3.26 -48.18 21.05
N THR A 492 2.03 -47.67 20.92
CA THR A 492 0.98 -48.27 20.09
C THR A 492 0.99 -47.78 18.65
N PHE A 493 1.30 -46.49 18.42
CA PHE A 493 1.15 -45.86 17.11
C PHE A 493 2.38 -45.08 16.63
N GLY A 494 3.42 -44.93 17.46
CA GLY A 494 4.58 -44.09 17.15
C GLY A 494 5.31 -44.48 15.86
N HIS A 495 5.32 -45.77 15.50
CA HIS A 495 5.94 -46.27 14.27
C HIS A 495 5.09 -46.01 13.00
N VAL A 496 3.79 -45.77 13.14
CA VAL A 496 2.84 -45.59 12.02
C VAL A 496 2.49 -44.11 11.83
N LEU A 497 2.63 -43.30 12.88
CA LEU A 497 2.33 -41.88 12.88
C LEU A 497 2.98 -41.12 11.71
N PRO A 498 4.28 -41.33 11.38
CA PRO A 498 4.93 -40.59 10.31
C PRO A 498 4.32 -40.87 8.92
N GLU A 499 4.02 -42.14 8.61
CA GLU A 499 3.36 -42.52 7.35
C GLU A 499 1.97 -41.88 7.23
N ILE A 500 1.20 -41.84 8.33
CA ILE A 500 -0.15 -41.30 8.33
C ILE A 500 -0.16 -39.77 8.22
N LEU A 501 0.78 -39.11 8.89
CA LEU A 501 0.95 -37.66 8.79
C LEU A 501 1.37 -37.27 7.37
N TYR A 502 2.20 -38.10 6.72
CA TYR A 502 2.53 -37.93 5.30
C TYR A 502 1.30 -38.11 4.40
N ASP A 503 0.52 -39.18 4.58
CA ASP A 503 -0.70 -39.48 3.82
C ASP A 503 -1.74 -38.34 3.93
N VAL A 504 -1.84 -37.70 5.10
CA VAL A 504 -2.70 -36.53 5.36
C VAL A 504 -2.17 -35.27 4.66
N SER A 505 -0.85 -35.09 4.63
CA SER A 505 -0.22 -33.96 3.95
C SER A 505 -0.42 -34.02 2.43
N GLU A 506 -0.44 -35.22 1.86
CA GLU A 506 -0.62 -35.46 0.43
C GLU A 506 -2.10 -35.36 0.02
N THR A 507 -3.00 -35.98 0.78
CA THR A 507 -4.44 -36.03 0.45
C THR A 507 -5.22 -34.77 0.87
N ARG A 508 -4.66 -33.93 1.74
CA ARG A 508 -5.23 -32.67 2.26
C ARG A 508 -6.74 -32.75 2.61
N PRO A 509 -7.15 -33.72 3.45
CA PRO A 509 -8.56 -33.91 3.76
C PRO A 509 -9.14 -32.75 4.57
N LYS A 510 -10.40 -32.37 4.30
CA LYS A 510 -11.12 -31.28 5.01
C LYS A 510 -11.15 -31.43 6.54
N ASN A 511 -11.04 -32.67 7.06
CA ASN A 511 -10.90 -32.91 8.51
C ASN A 511 -9.71 -33.85 8.77
N PRO A 512 -8.50 -33.30 8.99
CA PRO A 512 -7.28 -34.09 9.12
C PRO A 512 -7.26 -34.94 10.39
N ILE A 513 -7.85 -34.49 11.49
CA ILE A 513 -7.91 -35.26 12.75
C ILE A 513 -8.75 -36.53 12.56
N HIS A 514 -9.90 -36.43 11.90
CA HIS A 514 -10.76 -37.58 11.64
C HIS A 514 -10.12 -38.57 10.65
N TYR A 515 -9.38 -38.05 9.66
CA TYR A 515 -8.65 -38.87 8.70
C TYR A 515 -7.49 -39.63 9.36
N ILE A 516 -6.69 -38.94 10.19
CA ILE A 516 -5.60 -39.55 10.99
C ILE A 516 -6.15 -40.68 11.85
N ALA A 517 -7.25 -40.45 12.58
CA ALA A 517 -7.86 -41.46 13.44
C ALA A 517 -8.29 -42.72 12.66
N ARG A 518 -8.92 -42.54 11.48
CA ARG A 518 -9.30 -43.67 10.60
C ARG A 518 -8.09 -44.43 10.06
N ARG A 519 -7.02 -43.74 9.69
CA ARG A 519 -5.81 -44.35 9.14
C ARG A 519 -4.98 -45.08 10.19
N LEU A 520 -4.90 -44.53 11.41
CA LEU A 520 -4.28 -45.17 12.56
C LEU A 520 -4.97 -46.50 12.89
N ILE A 521 -6.31 -46.51 12.88
CA ILE A 521 -7.10 -47.72 13.09
C ILE A 521 -6.86 -48.72 11.95
N ALA A 522 -6.88 -48.28 10.69
CA ALA A 522 -6.68 -49.17 9.54
C ALA A 522 -5.28 -49.82 9.51
N LEU A 523 -4.23 -49.09 9.89
CA LEU A 523 -2.85 -49.56 9.87
C LEU A 523 -2.50 -50.43 11.09
N LYS A 524 -3.17 -50.21 12.24
CA LYS A 524 -3.06 -51.09 13.41
C LYS A 524 -3.43 -52.56 13.10
N PHE A 525 -4.28 -52.79 12.11
CA PHE A 525 -4.77 -54.12 11.74
C PHE A 525 -4.11 -54.74 10.51
N LYS A 526 -2.99 -54.19 9.98
CA LYS A 526 -2.55 -54.52 8.60
C LYS A 526 -1.08 -54.87 8.32
N LYS A 527 -0.16 -55.12 9.28
CA LYS A 527 1.25 -55.43 8.91
C LYS A 527 1.83 -56.71 9.57
N ASN A 528 2.66 -57.41 8.79
CA ASN A 528 3.09 -58.82 8.91
C ASN A 528 4.17 -59.09 9.98
N GLU A 529 4.28 -60.36 10.37
CA GLU A 529 4.98 -60.89 11.56
C GLU A 529 6.52 -60.72 11.57
N ASN A 530 7.17 -60.73 10.41
CA ASN A 530 8.65 -60.67 10.31
C ASN A 530 9.23 -59.30 10.66
N ASP A 531 8.53 -58.21 10.32
CA ASP A 531 8.97 -56.84 10.65
C ASP A 531 8.82 -56.56 12.15
N LEU A 532 7.85 -57.22 12.79
CA LEU A 532 7.58 -57.18 14.22
C LEU A 532 8.71 -57.81 15.05
N VAL A 533 9.33 -58.88 14.55
CA VAL A 533 10.46 -59.56 15.21
C VAL A 533 11.72 -58.70 15.17
N LYS A 534 12.01 -58.07 14.03
CA LYS A 534 13.19 -57.21 13.88
C LYS A 534 13.12 -55.99 14.81
N MET A 535 11.97 -55.32 14.86
CA MET A 535 11.77 -54.16 15.73
C MET A 535 11.70 -54.52 17.22
N LYS A 536 11.17 -55.70 17.60
CA LYS A 536 11.24 -56.18 18.99
C LYS A 536 12.68 -56.35 19.47
N ARG A 537 13.58 -56.79 18.60
CA ARG A 537 14.99 -56.98 18.95
C ARG A 537 15.70 -55.65 19.22
N GLU A 538 15.51 -54.67 18.32
CA GLU A 538 16.09 -53.33 18.45
C GLU A 538 15.55 -52.58 19.69
N ALA A 539 14.26 -52.72 19.99
CA ALA A 539 13.66 -52.14 21.19
C ALA A 539 14.13 -52.82 22.49
N SER A 540 14.45 -54.12 22.46
CA SER A 540 14.97 -54.85 23.62
C SER A 540 16.39 -54.40 23.98
N GLU A 541 17.27 -54.25 22.99
CA GLU A 541 18.65 -53.75 23.17
C GLU A 541 18.65 -52.32 23.74
N TYR A 542 17.75 -51.45 23.27
CA TYR A 542 17.63 -50.10 23.80
C TYR A 542 17.20 -50.07 25.29
N ARG A 543 16.27 -50.94 25.69
CA ARG A 543 15.78 -51.02 27.08
C ARG A 543 16.85 -51.54 28.05
N GLU A 544 17.64 -52.54 27.63
CA GLU A 544 18.75 -53.06 28.45
C GLU A 544 19.80 -51.98 28.73
N ASN A 545 20.15 -51.17 27.73
CA ASN A 545 21.15 -50.11 27.89
C ASN A 545 20.68 -49.03 28.87
N ILE A 546 19.41 -48.63 28.81
CA ILE A 546 18.82 -47.69 29.77
C ILE A 546 18.80 -48.27 31.18
N HIS A 547 18.47 -49.56 31.33
CA HIS A 547 18.43 -50.21 32.63
C HIS A 547 19.82 -50.24 33.27
N LYS A 548 20.87 -50.59 32.51
CA LYS A 548 22.26 -50.60 32.97
C LYS A 548 22.71 -49.21 33.47
N ASP A 549 22.46 -48.16 32.69
CA ASP A 549 22.83 -46.78 33.06
C ASP A 549 22.08 -46.30 34.33
N ARG A 550 20.82 -46.69 34.51
CA ARG A 550 20.06 -46.41 35.75
C ARG A 550 20.60 -47.16 36.96
N THR A 551 20.97 -48.43 36.80
CA THR A 551 21.55 -49.22 37.90
C THR A 551 22.90 -48.67 38.34
N GLU A 552 23.75 -48.22 37.42
CA GLU A 552 25.04 -47.61 37.75
C GLU A 552 24.86 -46.28 38.50
N LYS A 553 23.95 -45.41 38.03
CA LYS A 553 23.63 -44.14 38.71
C LYS A 553 23.03 -44.36 40.10
N MET A 554 22.20 -45.38 40.30
CA MET A 554 21.68 -45.76 41.61
C MET A 554 22.79 -46.25 42.54
N LYS A 555 23.72 -47.07 42.03
CA LYS A 555 24.87 -47.56 42.81
C LYS A 555 25.77 -46.41 43.28
N GLN A 556 26.07 -45.46 42.38
CA GLN A 556 26.84 -44.26 42.72
C GLN A 556 26.15 -43.40 43.79
N LYS A 557 24.82 -43.23 43.71
CA LYS A 557 24.04 -42.51 44.73
C LYS A 557 24.02 -43.25 46.08
N LEU A 558 23.91 -44.58 46.05
CA LEU A 558 23.91 -45.41 47.25
C LEU A 558 25.27 -45.34 47.97
N ASP A 559 26.37 -45.40 47.22
CA ASP A 559 27.72 -45.29 47.77
C ASP A 559 27.98 -43.89 48.35
N ALA A 560 27.52 -42.84 47.67
CA ALA A 560 27.57 -41.47 48.18
C ALA A 560 26.71 -41.27 49.44
N TRP A 561 25.58 -41.98 49.57
CA TRP A 561 24.75 -41.96 50.77
C TRP A 561 25.39 -42.73 51.94
N LYS A 562 25.95 -43.92 51.68
CA LYS A 562 26.70 -44.70 52.68
C LYS A 562 27.90 -43.92 53.23
N ALA A 563 28.59 -43.14 52.39
CA ALA A 563 29.70 -42.28 52.82
C ALA A 563 29.25 -41.12 53.74
N LYS A 564 27.98 -40.70 53.68
CA LYS A 564 27.41 -39.62 54.53
C LYS A 564 26.84 -40.13 55.86
N GLN A 565 26.72 -41.44 56.05
CA GLN A 565 26.27 -42.02 57.31
C GLN A 565 27.41 -41.97 58.34
N VAL A 566 27.17 -41.29 59.46
CA VAL A 566 28.11 -41.17 60.57
C VAL A 566 28.37 -42.55 61.17
N LYS A 567 29.60 -43.06 61.06
CA LYS A 567 30.00 -44.30 61.75
C LYS A 567 30.01 -44.06 63.27
N ARG A 568 28.95 -44.48 63.98
CA ARG A 568 28.92 -44.42 65.44
C ARG A 568 29.77 -45.55 66.04
N ARG A 569 30.60 -45.16 67.00
CA ARG A 569 31.60 -46.00 67.68
C ARG A 569 30.90 -47.12 68.46
N LYS A 570 31.58 -48.27 68.57
CA LYS A 570 31.15 -49.37 69.44
C LYS A 570 30.99 -48.84 70.88
N PRO A 571 29.86 -49.08 71.56
CA PRO A 571 29.72 -48.77 72.97
C PRO A 571 30.43 -49.87 73.76
N GLU A 572 31.70 -49.67 74.08
CA GLU A 572 32.41 -50.51 75.06
C GLU A 572 32.48 -49.86 76.45
N GLU A 573 32.01 -48.63 76.65
CA GLU A 573 32.05 -47.94 77.96
C GLU A 573 30.87 -46.95 78.14
N SER A 574 29.64 -47.44 78.19
CA SER A 574 28.45 -46.66 78.63
C SER A 574 27.50 -47.58 79.39
N ASP A 575 27.29 -47.30 80.68
CA ASP A 575 26.42 -48.02 81.62
C ASP A 575 24.93 -47.63 81.49
N ASP A 576 24.57 -46.89 80.43
CA ASP A 576 23.17 -46.54 80.17
C ASP A 576 22.44 -47.69 79.46
N THR A 577 21.55 -48.33 80.20
CA THR A 577 20.74 -49.47 79.73
C THR A 577 19.86 -49.12 78.53
N GLU A 578 19.47 -47.86 78.33
CA GLU A 578 18.69 -47.41 77.17
C GLU A 578 19.51 -47.38 75.88
N GLU A 579 20.77 -46.94 75.91
CA GLU A 579 21.62 -46.91 74.72
C GLU A 579 21.96 -48.32 74.23
N ARG A 580 22.14 -49.26 75.16
CA ARG A 580 22.33 -50.68 74.87
C ARG A 580 21.08 -51.31 74.26
N PHE A 581 19.90 -50.99 74.78
CA PHE A 581 18.63 -51.49 74.24
C PHE A 581 18.35 -50.98 72.82
N VAL A 582 18.67 -49.71 72.55
CA VAL A 582 18.53 -49.11 71.22
C VAL A 582 19.53 -49.72 70.23
N TYR A 583 20.75 -50.01 70.67
CA TYR A 583 21.74 -50.71 69.86
C TYR A 583 21.31 -52.14 69.55
N ASP A 584 20.89 -52.92 70.55
CA ASP A 584 20.47 -54.31 70.37
C ASP A 584 19.20 -54.43 69.52
N ALA A 585 18.22 -53.53 69.70
CA ALA A 585 17.03 -53.46 68.86
C ALA A 585 17.37 -53.17 67.39
N HIS A 586 18.35 -52.30 67.15
CA HIS A 586 18.80 -51.96 65.80
C HIS A 586 19.65 -53.07 65.17
N VAL A 587 20.46 -53.80 65.95
CA VAL A 587 21.19 -55.00 65.48
C VAL A 587 20.21 -56.10 65.09
N LEU A 588 19.20 -56.37 65.92
CA LEU A 588 18.12 -57.32 65.60
C LEU A 588 17.37 -56.92 64.33
N GLN A 589 17.11 -55.62 64.13
CA GLN A 589 16.46 -55.14 62.92
C GLN A 589 17.34 -55.30 61.67
N GLN A 590 18.66 -55.09 61.78
CA GLN A 590 19.59 -55.34 60.67
C GLN A 590 19.77 -56.83 60.36
N ASP A 591 19.81 -57.69 61.38
CA ASP A 591 19.87 -59.14 61.19
C ASP A 591 18.57 -59.68 60.59
N PHE A 592 17.41 -59.13 60.96
CA PHE A 592 16.15 -59.44 60.31
C PHE A 592 16.16 -59.05 58.82
N ILE A 593 16.61 -57.83 58.48
CA ILE A 593 16.71 -57.37 57.09
C ILE A 593 17.69 -58.24 56.29
N ARG A 594 18.84 -58.62 56.86
CA ARG A 594 19.78 -59.56 56.23
C ARG A 594 19.20 -60.97 56.08
N SER A 595 18.40 -61.43 57.04
CA SER A 595 17.71 -62.70 56.92
C SER A 595 16.72 -62.71 55.76
N LEU A 596 16.02 -61.58 55.50
CA LEU A 596 15.10 -61.42 54.38
C LEU A 596 15.81 -61.39 53.02
N GLU A 597 17.04 -60.87 52.93
CA GLU A 597 17.85 -60.92 51.70
C GLU A 597 18.26 -62.36 51.31
N ASN A 598 18.38 -63.28 52.28
CA ASN A 598 18.67 -64.70 52.03
C ASN A 598 17.41 -65.55 51.71
N TYR A 599 16.21 -64.97 51.76
CA TYR A 599 14.95 -65.66 51.43
C TYR A 599 14.45 -65.43 49.99
N ASN A 600 15.19 -64.68 49.17
CA ASN A 600 14.97 -64.60 47.72
C ASN A 600 16.01 -65.48 46.99
N VAL A 601 15.75 -66.78 46.95
CA VAL A 601 16.15 -67.67 45.85
C VAL A 601 14.91 -68.00 45.04
#